data_AF-A0A6J6A173-F1
#
_entry.id   AF-A0A6J6A173-F1
#
_cell.length_a   1.000
_cell.length_b   1.000
_cell.length_c   1.000
_cell.angle_alpha   90.00
_cell.angle_beta   90.00
_cell.angle_gamma   90.00
#
_symmetry.space_group_name_H-M   'P 1'
#
loop_
_entity.id
_entity.type
_entity.pdbx_description
1 polymer ?
#
loop_
_entity_poly.entity_id
_entity_poly.type
_entity_poly.pdbx_seq_one_letter_code
_entity_poly.pdbx_strand_id
1 'polypeptide(L)'
;MTDSTSAASGAIDAATTTEVAKRYFDALVAHDIEAAVACWLPGGRENVRGQVDTTAPDGVRDFLNGIFWPFPDFHFNVVEVTVEDDRAAVRWEATGTFTGGSFQGIEPNGTKIELEGVDVLIVRDGLIVENNAFADGMTIARQLGLLPPDGSKMDAGMKSAFNGRTKLMAKLAASEPEQIAEGVWVMRGGFPGKTMNVYFVRDGDGVLLFDAGVRSMGPAIAIAGAQLGGITRVVLGHSHADHRGVAPQLGVPVLCHADEVADAEGDAGEHYFDIHKLNPLGRALLPKLLVSWDGGPVKISGTLAEGDEIAGFKVIHLPGHAPGLIGLWRESDRFALVSDCFYTLDPQTGFKGHARVPHAAFNMDTEMARQSILKLAALEPATAWAGHTEPLKGDVRGQLETAAATT
;
A
#
# COMPACT_ATOMS: atom_id res chain seq x y z
N MET A 1 14.16 0.95 -56.97
CA MET A 1 12.92 0.45 -57.58
C MET A 1 12.71 -0.92 -57.00
N THR A 2 11.72 -1.25 -56.18
CA THR A 2 10.43 -0.72 -55.69
C THR A 2 10.16 -1.63 -54.47
N ASP A 3 9.49 -1.28 -53.38
CA ASP A 3 8.36 -0.41 -53.19
C ASP A 3 8.31 -0.10 -51.69
N SER A 4 8.28 1.19 -51.35
CA SER A 4 8.02 1.66 -50.00
C SER A 4 6.50 1.79 -49.89
N THR A 5 5.84 0.80 -49.27
CA THR A 5 4.46 0.97 -48.82
C THR A 5 4.47 1.91 -47.62
N SER A 6 4.45 3.20 -47.93
CA SER A 6 3.94 4.24 -47.06
C SER A 6 2.52 3.82 -46.64
N ALA A 7 2.37 3.41 -45.38
CA ALA A 7 1.07 3.43 -44.74
C ALA A 7 0.62 4.90 -44.77
N ALA A 8 -0.43 5.19 -45.53
CA ALA A 8 -1.07 6.48 -45.49
C ALA A 8 -1.61 6.67 -44.07
N SER A 9 -0.95 7.50 -43.27
CA SER A 9 -1.54 8.03 -42.05
C SER A 9 -2.77 8.82 -42.48
N GLY A 10 -3.97 8.34 -42.15
CA GLY A 10 -5.20 9.12 -42.28
C GLY A 10 -4.96 10.50 -41.67
N ALA A 11 -5.32 11.56 -42.40
CA ALA A 11 -5.03 12.91 -41.96
C ALA A 11 -5.69 13.12 -40.58
N ILE A 12 -4.85 13.36 -39.58
CA ILE A 12 -5.28 13.88 -38.28
C ILE A 12 -5.85 15.27 -38.57
N ASP A 13 -7.17 15.41 -38.46
CA ASP A 13 -7.89 16.62 -38.82
C ASP A 13 -8.90 16.98 -37.73
N ALA A 14 -8.66 18.12 -37.09
CA ALA A 14 -9.53 18.67 -36.06
C ALA A 14 -10.97 18.91 -36.57
N ALA A 15 -11.18 19.20 -37.86
CA ALA A 15 -12.52 19.36 -38.39
C ALA A 15 -13.29 18.04 -38.40
N THR A 16 -12.64 16.96 -38.85
CA THR A 16 -13.17 15.58 -38.78
C THR A 16 -13.46 15.17 -37.33
N THR A 17 -12.54 15.41 -36.41
CA THR A 17 -12.73 15.13 -34.98
C THR A 17 -13.93 15.89 -34.40
N THR A 18 -14.07 17.17 -34.74
CA THR A 18 -15.21 18.01 -34.34
C THR A 18 -16.53 17.43 -34.86
N GLU A 19 -16.59 17.02 -36.12
CA GLU A 19 -17.79 16.44 -36.73
C GLU A 19 -18.20 15.12 -36.06
N VAL A 20 -17.25 14.23 -35.80
CA VAL A 20 -17.51 12.93 -35.15
C VAL A 20 -17.99 13.12 -33.71
N ALA A 21 -17.32 13.99 -32.93
CA ALA A 21 -17.73 14.30 -31.57
C ALA A 21 -19.15 14.86 -31.53
N LYS A 22 -19.45 15.82 -32.41
CA LYS A 22 -20.80 16.38 -32.53
C LYS A 22 -21.83 15.30 -32.90
N ARG A 23 -21.55 14.48 -33.91
CA ARG A 23 -22.47 13.42 -34.36
C ARG A 23 -22.75 12.41 -33.23
N TYR A 24 -21.74 12.03 -32.48
CA TYR A 24 -21.90 11.12 -31.33
C TYR A 24 -22.78 11.74 -30.25
N PHE A 25 -22.50 12.96 -29.81
CA PHE A 25 -23.31 13.62 -28.78
C PHE A 25 -24.72 13.98 -29.26
N ASP A 26 -24.90 14.37 -30.52
CA ASP A 26 -26.23 14.59 -31.11
C ASP A 26 -27.08 13.29 -31.06
N ALA A 27 -26.46 12.12 -31.29
CA ALA A 27 -27.12 10.83 -31.13
C ALA A 27 -27.48 10.53 -29.67
N LEU A 28 -26.61 10.87 -28.71
CA LEU A 28 -26.91 10.74 -27.28
C LEU A 28 -28.07 11.65 -26.85
N VAL A 29 -28.09 12.90 -27.33
CA VAL A 29 -29.20 13.85 -27.09
C VAL A 29 -30.53 13.31 -27.65
N ALA A 30 -30.47 12.63 -28.79
CA ALA A 30 -31.64 12.04 -29.45
C ALA A 30 -32.06 10.66 -28.91
N HIS A 31 -31.33 10.08 -27.94
CA HIS A 31 -31.49 8.70 -27.45
C HIS A 31 -31.34 7.64 -28.54
N ASP A 32 -30.58 7.94 -29.59
CA ASP A 32 -30.33 7.03 -30.70
C ASP A 32 -29.05 6.23 -30.45
N ILE A 33 -29.19 5.12 -29.72
CA ILE A 33 -28.08 4.25 -29.34
C ILE A 33 -27.36 3.70 -30.58
N GLU A 34 -28.09 3.33 -31.64
CA GLU A 34 -27.44 2.75 -32.83
C GLU A 34 -26.67 3.82 -33.62
N ALA A 35 -27.17 5.06 -33.72
CA ALA A 35 -26.41 6.16 -34.31
C ALA A 35 -25.17 6.51 -33.47
N ALA A 36 -25.27 6.45 -32.13
CA ALA A 36 -24.14 6.67 -31.24
C ALA A 36 -23.07 5.57 -31.43
N VAL A 37 -23.47 4.29 -31.41
CA VAL A 37 -22.57 3.13 -31.62
C VAL A 37 -21.94 3.16 -33.03
N ALA A 38 -22.66 3.62 -34.05
CA ALA A 38 -22.12 3.76 -35.40
C ALA A 38 -20.97 4.77 -35.52
N CYS A 39 -20.78 5.65 -34.52
CA CYS A 39 -19.63 6.56 -34.48
C CYS A 39 -18.34 5.88 -34.03
N TRP A 40 -18.38 4.63 -33.55
CA TRP A 40 -17.24 3.93 -32.98
C TRP A 40 -16.55 3.00 -33.97
N LEU A 41 -15.23 2.90 -33.85
CA LEU A 41 -14.46 1.83 -34.47
C LEU A 41 -14.77 0.51 -33.73
N PRO A 42 -15.02 -0.62 -34.43
CA PRO A 42 -15.10 -1.92 -33.77
C PRO A 42 -13.83 -2.21 -32.97
N GLY A 43 -13.99 -2.57 -31.68
CA GLY A 43 -12.89 -2.73 -30.73
C GLY A 43 -12.39 -1.42 -30.08
N GLY A 44 -12.98 -0.27 -30.44
CA GLY A 44 -12.73 1.00 -29.76
C GLY A 44 -13.12 0.92 -28.29
N ARG A 45 -12.36 1.58 -27.41
CA ARG A 45 -12.46 1.41 -25.95
C ARG A 45 -13.24 2.54 -25.29
N GLU A 46 -14.28 2.18 -24.54
CA GLU A 46 -15.03 3.10 -23.68
C GLU A 46 -14.57 2.90 -22.23
N ASN A 47 -14.12 3.98 -21.59
CA ASN A 47 -13.66 3.96 -20.21
C ASN A 47 -14.22 5.14 -19.42
N VAL A 48 -15.35 4.90 -18.74
CA VAL A 48 -15.86 5.83 -17.73
C VAL A 48 -15.21 5.50 -16.41
N ARG A 49 -14.35 6.41 -15.93
CA ARG A 49 -13.47 6.15 -14.79
C ARG A 49 -14.25 5.74 -13.54
N GLY A 50 -13.92 4.54 -13.04
CA GLY A 50 -14.55 3.96 -11.85
C GLY A 50 -15.93 3.34 -12.08
N GLN A 51 -16.43 3.28 -13.32
CA GLN A 51 -17.77 2.77 -13.64
C GLN A 51 -17.76 1.66 -14.71
N VAL A 52 -17.15 1.89 -15.89
CA VAL A 52 -17.13 0.92 -16.99
C VAL A 52 -15.78 0.93 -17.71
N ASP A 53 -15.34 -0.24 -18.17
CA ASP A 53 -14.21 -0.41 -19.09
C ASP A 53 -14.58 -1.50 -20.10
N THR A 54 -14.93 -1.10 -21.32
CA THR A 54 -15.57 -1.98 -22.30
C THR A 54 -15.19 -1.60 -23.74
N THR A 55 -15.65 -2.35 -24.73
CA THR A 55 -15.32 -2.15 -26.14
C THR A 55 -16.54 -2.10 -27.05
N ALA A 56 -16.50 -1.24 -28.05
CA ALA A 56 -17.50 -1.14 -29.10
C ALA A 56 -17.52 -2.39 -30.03
N PRO A 57 -18.66 -2.73 -30.64
CA PRO A 57 -19.95 -2.02 -30.54
C PRO A 57 -20.79 -2.46 -29.33
N ASP A 58 -20.77 -3.74 -28.95
CA ASP A 58 -21.72 -4.31 -28.00
C ASP A 58 -21.55 -3.74 -26.59
N GLY A 59 -20.31 -3.58 -26.14
CA GLY A 59 -20.03 -3.00 -24.83
C GLY A 59 -20.51 -1.55 -24.68
N VAL A 60 -20.35 -0.73 -25.72
CA VAL A 60 -20.85 0.65 -25.76
C VAL A 60 -22.38 0.66 -25.80
N ARG A 61 -23.00 -0.23 -26.59
CA ARG A 61 -24.46 -0.36 -26.65
C ARG A 61 -25.05 -0.72 -25.29
N ASP A 62 -24.48 -1.71 -24.61
CA ASP A 62 -24.94 -2.16 -23.30
C ASP A 62 -24.76 -1.07 -22.25
N PHE A 63 -23.64 -0.33 -22.31
CA PHE A 63 -23.39 0.80 -21.44
C PHE A 63 -24.41 1.94 -21.62
N LEU A 64 -24.68 2.36 -22.86
CA LEU A 64 -25.67 3.41 -23.15
C LEU A 64 -27.09 2.98 -22.74
N ASN A 65 -27.46 1.72 -22.99
CA ASN A 65 -28.72 1.16 -22.47
C ASN A 65 -28.76 1.21 -20.94
N GLY A 66 -27.64 0.92 -20.27
CA GLY A 66 -27.49 1.00 -18.82
C GLY A 66 -27.70 2.42 -18.25
N ILE A 67 -27.68 3.46 -19.08
CA ILE A 67 -27.99 4.84 -18.71
C ILE A 67 -29.44 5.20 -19.08
N PHE A 68 -29.83 4.98 -20.34
CA PHE A 68 -31.15 5.43 -20.82
C PHE A 68 -32.31 4.59 -20.30
N TRP A 69 -32.10 3.31 -20.01
CA TRP A 69 -33.17 2.47 -19.46
C TRP A 69 -33.55 2.85 -18.02
N PRO A 70 -32.61 3.12 -17.10
CA PRO A 70 -32.95 3.61 -15.76
C PRO A 70 -33.54 5.02 -15.72
N PHE A 71 -33.16 5.86 -16.68
CA PHE A 71 -33.60 7.25 -16.80
C PHE A 71 -34.25 7.47 -18.18
N PRO A 72 -35.53 7.07 -18.38
CA PRO A 72 -36.16 7.19 -19.70
C PRO A 72 -36.26 8.62 -20.25
N ASP A 73 -36.23 9.62 -19.37
CA ASP A 73 -36.20 11.05 -19.69
C ASP A 73 -34.79 11.66 -19.55
N PHE A 74 -33.74 10.84 -19.61
CA PHE A 74 -32.36 11.32 -19.57
C PHE A 74 -32.16 12.39 -20.65
N HIS A 75 -31.37 13.42 -20.41
CA HIS A 75 -31.16 14.46 -21.41
C HIS A 75 -29.75 15.00 -21.29
N PHE A 76 -28.96 14.86 -22.35
CA PHE A 76 -27.64 15.48 -22.47
C PHE A 76 -27.76 16.92 -22.98
N ASN A 77 -26.96 17.79 -22.39
CA ASN A 77 -26.73 19.15 -22.81
C ASN A 77 -25.22 19.35 -22.95
N VAL A 78 -24.74 19.46 -24.19
CA VAL A 78 -23.32 19.75 -24.45
C VAL A 78 -23.05 21.21 -24.11
N VAL A 79 -22.21 21.44 -23.11
CA VAL A 79 -21.86 22.77 -22.62
C VAL A 79 -20.72 23.36 -23.44
N GLU A 80 -19.70 22.55 -23.73
CA GLU A 80 -18.47 23.01 -24.36
C GLU A 80 -17.76 21.86 -25.10
N VAL A 81 -17.19 22.16 -26.26
CA VAL A 81 -16.35 21.24 -27.02
C VAL A 81 -15.03 21.92 -27.35
N THR A 82 -13.92 21.31 -26.96
CA THR A 82 -12.57 21.72 -27.34
C THR A 82 -11.93 20.62 -28.15
N VAL A 83 -11.36 20.95 -29.31
CA VAL A 83 -10.74 19.99 -30.22
C VAL A 83 -9.31 20.42 -30.53
N GLU A 84 -8.41 19.45 -30.44
CA GLU A 84 -7.02 19.56 -30.89
C GLU A 84 -6.68 18.25 -31.61
N ASP A 85 -6.34 18.35 -32.90
CA ASP A 85 -5.94 17.20 -33.71
C ASP A 85 -6.98 16.04 -33.69
N ASP A 86 -6.58 14.85 -33.21
CA ASP A 86 -7.43 13.66 -33.10
C ASP A 86 -8.22 13.60 -31.77
N ARG A 87 -8.19 14.66 -30.95
CA ARG A 87 -8.78 14.65 -29.61
C ARG A 87 -9.90 15.67 -29.46
N ALA A 88 -11.03 15.24 -28.89
CA ALA A 88 -12.11 16.13 -28.48
C ALA A 88 -12.38 15.98 -26.98
N ALA A 89 -12.30 17.08 -26.25
CA ALA A 89 -12.81 17.19 -24.89
C ALA A 89 -14.23 17.80 -24.95
N VAL A 90 -15.23 17.06 -24.48
CA VAL A 90 -16.63 17.47 -24.51
C VAL A 90 -17.14 17.56 -23.08
N ARG A 91 -17.38 18.78 -22.58
CA ARG A 91 -18.05 18.99 -21.29
C ARG A 91 -19.55 19.01 -21.52
N TRP A 92 -20.27 18.26 -20.70
CA TRP A 92 -21.73 18.16 -20.76
C TRP A 92 -22.35 18.20 -19.37
N GLU A 93 -23.61 18.61 -19.35
CA GLU A 93 -24.54 18.44 -18.26
C GLU A 93 -25.61 17.45 -18.71
N ALA A 94 -26.20 16.70 -17.79
CA ALA A 94 -27.38 15.93 -18.09
C ALA A 94 -28.32 15.84 -16.90
N THR A 95 -29.59 15.61 -17.22
CA THR A 95 -30.67 15.45 -16.24
C THR A 95 -31.44 14.17 -16.51
N GLY A 96 -32.08 13.59 -15.50
CA GLY A 96 -33.00 12.47 -15.69
C GLY A 96 -33.81 12.19 -14.44
N THR A 97 -34.87 11.40 -14.56
CA THR A 97 -35.72 10.99 -13.43
C THR A 97 -35.66 9.47 -13.28
N PHE A 98 -35.25 9.01 -12.10
CA PHE A 98 -34.98 7.61 -11.84
C PHE A 98 -36.27 6.78 -11.73
N THR A 99 -36.81 6.37 -12.87
CA THR A 99 -38.17 5.78 -12.98
C THR A 99 -38.21 4.49 -13.78
N GLY A 100 -37.15 4.17 -14.52
CA GLY A 100 -37.08 2.98 -15.37
C GLY A 100 -36.49 1.78 -14.65
N GLY A 101 -35.48 1.16 -15.24
CA GLY A 101 -34.76 0.03 -14.65
C GLY A 101 -33.88 0.38 -13.45
N SER A 102 -33.21 -0.64 -12.91
CA SER A 102 -32.20 -0.46 -11.87
C SER A 102 -30.93 0.20 -12.43
N PHE A 103 -30.31 1.07 -11.63
CA PHE A 103 -29.05 1.75 -11.97
C PHE A 103 -27.99 1.35 -10.96
N GLN A 104 -26.92 0.69 -11.41
CA GLN A 104 -25.81 0.21 -10.56
C GLN A 104 -26.27 -0.59 -9.32
N GLY A 105 -27.34 -1.39 -9.48
CA GLY A 105 -27.92 -2.21 -8.41
C GLY A 105 -28.88 -1.47 -7.46
N ILE A 106 -29.23 -0.22 -7.76
CA ILE A 106 -30.23 0.57 -7.04
C ILE A 106 -31.57 0.44 -7.75
N GLU A 107 -32.66 0.31 -7.01
CA GLU A 107 -34.02 0.30 -7.56
C GLU A 107 -34.54 1.73 -7.81
N PRO A 108 -35.38 1.95 -8.84
CA PRO A 108 -35.94 3.26 -9.18
C PRO A 108 -36.72 3.85 -7.99
N ASN A 109 -36.49 5.13 -7.71
CA ASN A 109 -37.09 5.82 -6.56
C ASN A 109 -37.79 7.15 -6.91
N GLY A 110 -37.86 7.49 -8.20
CA GLY A 110 -38.50 8.71 -8.71
C GLY A 110 -37.69 9.99 -8.52
N THR A 111 -36.45 9.91 -8.01
CA THR A 111 -35.62 11.09 -7.82
C THR A 111 -35.16 11.66 -9.16
N LYS A 112 -35.23 12.98 -9.29
CA LYS A 112 -34.57 13.72 -10.36
C LYS A 112 -33.10 13.86 -10.06
N ILE A 113 -32.28 13.59 -11.07
CA ILE A 113 -30.84 13.74 -11.00
C ILE A 113 -30.35 14.81 -11.96
N GLU A 114 -29.30 15.49 -11.53
CA GLU A 114 -28.46 16.38 -12.33
C GLU A 114 -27.03 15.88 -12.25
N LEU A 115 -26.34 15.82 -13.39
CA LEU A 115 -25.00 15.27 -13.50
C LEU A 115 -24.19 16.06 -14.50
N GLU A 116 -22.89 16.19 -14.22
CA GLU A 116 -21.93 16.85 -15.09
C GLU A 116 -20.78 15.89 -15.37
N GLY A 117 -20.16 16.06 -16.54
CA GLY A 117 -19.05 15.24 -16.94
C GLY A 117 -18.25 15.82 -18.09
N VAL A 118 -17.16 15.12 -18.38
CA VAL A 118 -16.31 15.38 -19.54
C VAL A 118 -15.94 14.07 -20.19
N ASP A 119 -16.06 14.03 -21.51
CA ASP A 119 -15.60 12.93 -22.35
C ASP A 119 -14.36 13.41 -23.09
N VAL A 120 -13.30 12.61 -23.08
CA VAL A 120 -12.10 12.84 -23.89
C VAL A 120 -12.04 11.75 -24.97
N LEU A 121 -12.56 12.10 -26.14
CA LEU A 121 -12.61 11.24 -27.31
C LEU A 121 -11.29 11.29 -28.08
N ILE A 122 -10.85 10.14 -28.57
CA ILE A 122 -9.82 10.02 -29.61
C ILE A 122 -10.50 9.51 -30.88
N VAL A 123 -10.35 10.26 -31.98
CA VAL A 123 -11.00 10.00 -33.26
C VAL A 123 -9.96 9.73 -34.33
N ARG A 124 -10.07 8.59 -35.02
CA ARG A 124 -9.20 8.24 -36.15
C ARG A 124 -10.05 7.72 -37.29
N ASP A 125 -9.70 8.12 -38.51
CA ASP A 125 -10.40 7.71 -39.74
C ASP A 125 -11.93 7.92 -39.64
N GLY A 126 -12.36 9.00 -39.00
CA GLY A 126 -13.77 9.37 -38.84
C GLY A 126 -14.55 8.56 -37.80
N LEU A 127 -13.86 7.79 -36.95
CA LEU A 127 -14.45 6.92 -35.93
C LEU A 127 -13.80 7.14 -34.56
N ILE A 128 -14.58 7.01 -33.49
CA ILE A 128 -14.10 7.02 -32.12
C ILE A 128 -13.35 5.71 -31.87
N VAL A 129 -12.06 5.81 -31.51
CA VAL A 129 -11.23 4.66 -31.15
C VAL A 129 -11.08 4.50 -29.65
N GLU A 130 -11.24 5.60 -28.90
CA GLU A 130 -11.18 5.60 -27.44
C GLU A 130 -12.01 6.76 -26.87
N ASN A 131 -12.67 6.53 -25.74
CA ASN A 131 -13.24 7.56 -24.89
C ASN A 131 -12.74 7.38 -23.45
N ASN A 132 -12.22 8.45 -22.87
CA ASN A 132 -11.89 8.54 -21.45
C ASN A 132 -12.85 9.53 -20.79
N ALA A 133 -13.90 9.01 -20.18
CA ALA A 133 -14.98 9.80 -19.61
C ALA A 133 -14.89 9.91 -18.08
N PHE A 134 -15.25 11.08 -17.57
CA PHE A 134 -15.28 11.41 -16.15
C PHE A 134 -16.65 12.02 -15.82
N ALA A 135 -17.39 11.40 -14.91
CA ALA A 135 -18.70 11.87 -14.47
C ALA A 135 -18.75 11.98 -12.94
N ASP A 136 -19.49 12.97 -12.42
CA ASP A 136 -19.64 13.16 -10.97
C ASP A 136 -20.59 12.13 -10.33
N GLY A 137 -20.09 10.91 -10.15
CA GLY A 137 -20.83 9.81 -9.53
C GLY A 137 -21.16 10.05 -8.05
N MET A 138 -20.38 10.86 -7.33
CA MET A 138 -20.63 11.12 -5.90
C MET A 138 -21.85 12.02 -5.72
N THR A 139 -22.04 13.00 -6.60
CA THR A 139 -23.24 13.85 -6.61
C THR A 139 -24.48 13.04 -6.97
N ILE A 140 -24.42 12.11 -7.94
CA ILE A 140 -25.53 11.18 -8.23
C ILE A 140 -25.84 10.32 -7.01
N ALA A 141 -24.84 9.71 -6.36
CA ALA A 141 -25.04 8.86 -5.19
C ALA A 141 -25.75 9.61 -4.04
N ARG A 142 -25.45 10.89 -3.84
CA ARG A 142 -26.16 11.75 -2.86
C ARG A 142 -27.59 12.06 -3.28
N GLN A 143 -27.82 12.41 -4.55
CA GLN A 143 -29.16 12.70 -5.06
C GLN A 143 -30.07 11.46 -4.98
N LEU A 144 -29.56 10.29 -5.35
CA LEU A 144 -30.29 9.02 -5.24
C LEU A 144 -30.49 8.56 -3.78
N GLY A 145 -29.86 9.21 -2.80
CA GLY A 145 -30.02 8.93 -1.38
C GLY A 145 -29.13 7.79 -0.83
N LEU A 146 -28.15 7.31 -1.61
CA LEU A 146 -27.14 6.36 -1.13
C LEU A 146 -26.18 6.98 -0.13
N LEU A 147 -25.88 8.27 -0.31
CA LEU A 147 -25.03 9.04 0.59
C LEU A 147 -25.80 10.22 1.18
N PRO A 148 -25.50 10.64 2.42
CA PRO A 148 -26.05 11.86 2.98
C PRO A 148 -25.67 13.08 2.11
N PRO A 149 -26.51 14.13 2.08
CA PRO A 149 -26.13 15.41 1.47
C PRO A 149 -24.84 15.93 2.11
N ASP A 150 -23.95 16.49 1.29
CA ASP A 150 -22.66 16.99 1.77
C ASP A 150 -22.85 18.11 2.79
N GLY A 151 -22.09 18.05 3.89
CA GLY A 151 -22.20 19.01 4.98
C GLY A 151 -23.46 18.89 5.84
N SER A 152 -24.33 17.90 5.59
CA SER A 152 -25.49 17.62 6.45
C SER A 152 -25.04 17.08 7.82
N LYS A 153 -25.94 17.15 8.82
CA LYS A 153 -25.69 16.56 10.15
C LYS A 153 -25.44 15.05 10.07
N MET A 154 -26.10 14.36 9.14
CA MET A 154 -25.91 12.92 8.92
C MET A 154 -24.52 12.61 8.35
N ASP A 155 -24.08 13.39 7.37
CA ASP A 155 -22.73 13.31 6.80
C ASP A 155 -21.66 13.57 7.87
N ALA A 156 -21.80 14.65 8.65
CA ALA A 156 -20.89 14.97 9.74
C ALA A 156 -20.84 13.86 10.82
N GLY A 157 -21.99 13.27 11.15
CA GLY A 157 -22.07 12.14 12.07
C GLY A 157 -21.36 10.89 11.54
N MET A 158 -21.55 10.57 10.26
CA MET A 158 -20.89 9.45 9.59
C MET A 158 -19.36 9.63 9.54
N LYS A 159 -18.89 10.81 9.13
CA LYS A 159 -17.45 11.18 9.14
C LYS A 159 -16.87 11.10 10.55
N SER A 160 -17.59 11.57 11.57
CA SER A 160 -17.15 11.50 12.97
C SER A 160 -17.02 10.05 13.46
N ALA A 161 -17.99 9.19 13.15
CA ALA A 161 -17.94 7.77 13.50
C ALA A 161 -16.77 7.06 12.79
N PHE A 162 -16.59 7.32 11.49
CA PHE A 162 -15.47 6.80 10.71
C PHE A 162 -14.11 7.23 11.29
N ASN A 163 -13.96 8.51 11.64
CA ASN A 163 -12.76 9.05 12.25
C ASN A 163 -12.51 8.48 13.65
N GLY A 164 -13.56 8.26 14.45
CA GLY A 164 -13.48 7.60 15.74
C GLY A 164 -12.93 6.18 15.62
N ARG A 165 -13.46 5.39 14.68
CA ARG A 165 -12.95 4.04 14.37
C ARG A 165 -11.50 4.09 13.91
N THR A 166 -11.16 4.99 13.00
CA THR A 166 -9.80 5.13 12.45
C THR A 166 -8.78 5.46 13.56
N LYS A 167 -9.09 6.44 14.42
CA LYS A 167 -8.23 6.81 15.55
C LYS A 167 -8.05 5.66 16.55
N LEU A 168 -9.12 4.91 16.82
CA LEU A 168 -9.06 3.75 17.71
C LEU A 168 -8.14 2.66 17.13
N MET A 169 -8.32 2.32 15.85
CA MET A 169 -7.48 1.31 15.18
C MET A 169 -6.02 1.74 15.11
N ALA A 170 -5.74 3.00 14.75
CA ALA A 170 -4.39 3.54 14.76
C ALA A 170 -3.73 3.46 16.14
N LYS A 171 -4.46 3.87 17.19
CA LYS A 171 -3.97 3.81 18.58
C LYS A 171 -3.77 2.37 19.06
N LEU A 172 -4.52 1.40 18.56
CA LEU A 172 -4.29 -0.01 18.89
C LEU A 172 -3.08 -0.57 18.12
N ALA A 173 -2.91 -0.18 16.87
CA ALA A 173 -1.88 -0.70 15.98
C ALA A 173 -0.46 -0.22 16.35
N ALA A 174 -0.27 1.06 16.70
CA ALA A 174 1.06 1.61 16.95
C ALA A 174 1.08 2.79 17.93
N SER A 175 2.25 3.14 18.44
CA SER A 175 2.55 4.41 19.12
C SER A 175 2.91 5.48 18.10
N GLU A 176 2.95 6.73 18.55
CA GLU A 176 3.67 7.77 17.83
C GLU A 176 5.18 7.45 17.82
N PRO A 177 5.92 7.90 16.79
CA PRO A 177 7.38 7.75 16.74
C PRO A 177 8.06 8.61 17.82
N GLU A 178 8.92 8.00 18.62
CA GLU A 178 9.73 8.65 19.66
C GLU A 178 11.16 8.81 19.16
N GLN A 179 11.75 10.01 19.26
CA GLN A 179 13.17 10.19 18.92
C GLN A 179 14.06 9.63 20.03
N ILE A 180 14.91 8.66 19.68
CA ILE A 180 15.74 7.91 20.65
C ILE A 180 17.24 8.20 20.53
N ALA A 181 17.66 8.74 19.39
CA ALA A 181 18.99 9.29 19.16
C ALA A 181 18.93 10.34 18.04
N GLU A 182 20.04 11.03 17.79
CA GLU A 182 20.12 11.96 16.67
C GLU A 182 19.84 11.21 15.36
N GLY A 183 18.82 11.69 14.64
CA GLY A 183 18.38 11.08 13.38
C GLY A 183 17.73 9.70 13.51
N VAL A 184 17.34 9.24 14.71
CA VAL A 184 16.72 7.92 14.90
C VAL A 184 15.44 8.01 15.74
N TRP A 185 14.36 7.44 15.23
CA TRP A 185 13.07 7.33 15.91
C TRP A 185 12.64 5.87 16.02
N VAL A 186 11.90 5.52 17.07
CA VAL A 186 11.23 4.22 17.23
C VAL A 186 9.72 4.38 17.25
N MET A 187 9.03 3.51 16.52
CA MET A 187 7.59 3.28 16.64
C MET A 187 7.37 1.89 17.22
N ARG A 188 6.54 1.81 18.27
CA ARG A 188 6.15 0.56 18.90
C ARG A 188 4.77 0.15 18.44
N GLY A 189 4.60 -1.06 17.94
CA GLY A 189 3.31 -1.49 17.44
C GLY A 189 3.08 -2.98 17.44
N GLY A 190 1.98 -3.31 16.78
CA GLY A 190 1.40 -4.62 16.71
C GLY A 190 0.60 -5.03 17.94
N PHE A 191 -0.31 -5.97 17.70
CA PHE A 191 -1.21 -6.51 18.70
C PHE A 191 -0.83 -7.97 19.00
N PRO A 192 -0.84 -8.38 20.28
CA PRO A 192 -1.16 -7.59 21.47
C PRO A 192 0.05 -6.81 22.05
N GLY A 193 -0.22 -5.71 22.75
CA GLY A 193 0.77 -5.11 23.67
C GLY A 193 1.83 -4.17 23.06
N LYS A 194 1.81 -3.91 21.75
CA LYS A 194 2.77 -3.02 21.05
C LYS A 194 4.22 -3.41 21.30
N THR A 195 4.52 -4.67 21.08
CA THR A 195 5.82 -5.27 21.41
C THR A 195 6.84 -5.19 20.28
N MET A 196 6.44 -4.81 19.06
CA MET A 196 7.32 -4.77 17.89
C MET A 196 7.86 -3.36 17.69
N ASN A 197 9.16 -3.23 17.53
CA ASN A 197 9.85 -1.99 17.25
C ASN A 197 10.08 -1.87 15.75
N VAL A 198 9.79 -0.68 15.22
CA VAL A 198 10.19 -0.25 13.89
C VAL A 198 10.98 1.03 14.03
N TYR A 199 12.10 1.14 13.31
CA TYR A 199 12.98 2.28 13.43
C TYR A 199 12.98 3.13 12.16
N PHE A 200 12.89 4.44 12.34
CA PHE A 200 13.12 5.41 11.27
C PHE A 200 14.50 6.00 11.48
N VAL A 201 15.35 5.90 10.47
CA VAL A 201 16.74 6.39 10.49
C VAL A 201 16.87 7.46 9.41
N ARG A 202 17.41 8.64 9.76
CA ARG A 202 17.60 9.75 8.83
C ARG A 202 18.42 9.29 7.61
N ASP A 203 17.88 9.48 6.41
CA ASP A 203 18.52 9.14 5.13
C ASP A 203 18.28 10.28 4.13
N GLY A 204 19.27 11.17 4.00
CA GLY A 204 19.10 12.43 3.28
C GLY A 204 17.97 13.29 3.87
N ASP A 205 17.06 13.76 3.02
CA ASP A 205 15.89 14.55 3.42
C ASP A 205 14.75 13.68 4.00
N GLY A 206 14.82 12.35 3.84
CA GLY A 206 13.82 11.39 4.30
C GLY A 206 14.32 10.49 5.42
N VAL A 207 13.73 9.29 5.49
CA VAL A 207 14.10 8.25 6.45
C VAL A 207 14.15 6.87 5.81
N LEU A 208 15.17 6.10 6.15
CA LEU A 208 15.23 4.66 6.00
C LEU A 208 14.41 4.00 7.11
N LEU A 209 13.66 2.95 6.77
CA LEU A 209 12.96 2.12 7.75
C LEU A 209 13.80 0.87 8.06
N PHE A 210 14.22 0.69 9.32
CA PHE A 210 14.89 -0.54 9.76
C PHE A 210 13.89 -1.43 10.51
N ASP A 211 13.70 -2.64 9.97
CA ASP A 211 12.50 -3.47 10.11
C ASP A 211 11.21 -2.75 9.67
N ALA A 212 10.12 -3.48 9.49
CA ALA A 212 8.84 -2.96 9.01
C ALA A 212 7.64 -3.38 9.89
N GLY A 213 7.88 -4.07 11.00
CA GLY A 213 6.84 -4.41 11.97
C GLY A 213 5.80 -5.36 11.38
N VAL A 214 4.63 -5.42 12.02
CA VAL A 214 3.51 -6.24 11.56
C VAL A 214 2.60 -5.49 10.60
N ARG A 215 1.90 -6.21 9.71
CA ARG A 215 0.97 -5.71 8.69
C ARG A 215 0.05 -4.59 9.15
N SER A 216 -0.52 -4.69 10.36
CA SER A 216 -1.46 -3.69 10.88
C SER A 216 -0.83 -2.33 11.16
N MET A 217 0.50 -2.22 11.23
CA MET A 217 1.22 -0.97 11.45
C MET A 217 1.31 -0.10 10.19
N GLY A 218 0.95 -0.62 9.01
CA GLY A 218 1.11 0.06 7.72
C GLY A 218 0.66 1.51 7.68
N PRO A 219 -0.59 1.84 8.07
CA PRO A 219 -1.06 3.22 8.10
C PRO A 219 -0.25 4.13 9.03
N ALA A 220 0.15 3.64 10.21
CA ALA A 220 0.92 4.44 11.16
C ALA A 220 2.34 4.71 10.65
N ILE A 221 2.99 3.69 10.08
CA ILE A 221 4.33 3.81 9.48
C ILE A 221 4.29 4.78 8.29
N ALA A 222 3.28 4.69 7.41
CA ALA A 222 3.15 5.59 6.27
C ALA A 222 2.97 7.05 6.70
N ILE A 223 2.14 7.31 7.71
CA ILE A 223 1.92 8.66 8.26
C ILE A 223 3.21 9.21 8.88
N ALA A 224 3.87 8.43 9.75
CA ALA A 224 5.10 8.84 10.41
C ALA A 224 6.23 9.07 9.40
N GLY A 225 6.39 8.15 8.43
CA GLY A 225 7.37 8.28 7.35
C GLY A 225 7.18 9.56 6.55
N ALA A 226 5.94 9.88 6.15
CA ALA A 226 5.63 11.13 5.45
C ALA A 226 5.96 12.38 6.29
N GLN A 227 5.63 12.37 7.59
CA GLN A 227 5.98 13.48 8.50
C GLN A 227 7.48 13.64 8.72
N LEU A 228 8.26 12.56 8.57
CA LEU A 228 9.71 12.55 8.70
C LEU A 228 10.47 12.81 7.40
N GLY A 229 9.77 13.16 6.31
CA GLY A 229 10.37 13.51 5.01
C GLY A 229 10.21 12.46 3.90
N GLY A 230 9.45 11.39 4.15
CA GLY A 230 9.22 10.27 3.25
C GLY A 230 10.14 9.09 3.55
N ILE A 231 9.64 7.86 3.30
CA ILE A 231 10.43 6.64 3.46
C ILE A 231 11.27 6.46 2.18
N THR A 232 12.58 6.37 2.30
CA THR A 232 13.50 6.22 1.16
C THR A 232 13.65 4.77 0.74
N ARG A 233 13.77 3.87 1.71
CA ARG A 233 13.95 2.42 1.56
C ARG A 233 13.66 1.69 2.87
N VAL A 234 13.47 0.38 2.79
CA VAL A 234 13.41 -0.52 3.95
C VAL A 234 14.69 -1.34 4.01
N VAL A 235 15.23 -1.52 5.20
CA VAL A 235 16.24 -2.54 5.52
C VAL A 235 15.61 -3.50 6.50
N LEU A 236 15.41 -4.75 6.06
CA LEU A 236 14.98 -5.81 6.95
C LEU A 236 16.20 -6.30 7.73
N GLY A 237 16.13 -6.24 9.05
CA GLY A 237 17.10 -6.88 9.93
C GLY A 237 17.08 -8.39 9.71
N HIS A 238 15.89 -8.96 9.52
CA HIS A 238 15.65 -10.31 9.01
C HIS A 238 14.20 -10.45 8.51
N SER A 239 13.83 -11.63 8.01
CA SER A 239 12.62 -11.80 7.18
C SER A 239 11.37 -12.28 7.89
N HIS A 240 11.39 -12.44 9.23
CA HIS A 240 10.21 -12.94 9.95
C HIS A 240 8.99 -12.01 9.77
N ALA A 241 7.80 -12.59 9.91
CA ALA A 241 6.51 -11.96 9.63
C ALA A 241 6.30 -10.60 10.33
N ASP A 242 6.82 -10.46 11.55
CA ASP A 242 6.76 -9.26 12.38
C ASP A 242 7.85 -8.23 12.13
N HIS A 243 8.75 -8.51 11.19
CA HIS A 243 9.78 -7.58 10.71
C HIS A 243 9.57 -7.21 9.25
N ARG A 244 8.98 -8.08 8.43
CA ARG A 244 8.66 -7.76 7.03
C ARG A 244 7.23 -7.26 6.80
N GLY A 245 6.35 -7.33 7.79
CA GLY A 245 4.90 -7.30 7.61
C GLY A 245 4.31 -6.08 6.89
N VAL A 246 4.96 -4.92 6.92
CA VAL A 246 4.52 -3.73 6.17
C VAL A 246 5.27 -3.55 4.85
N ALA A 247 6.46 -4.14 4.70
CA ALA A 247 7.35 -3.90 3.57
C ALA A 247 6.69 -4.06 2.18
N PRO A 248 5.86 -5.09 1.89
CA PRO A 248 5.19 -5.24 0.60
C PRO A 248 4.30 -4.05 0.19
N GLN A 249 3.81 -3.28 1.16
CA GLN A 249 2.81 -2.23 0.92
C GLN A 249 3.43 -0.84 0.72
N LEU A 250 4.73 -0.66 0.99
CA LEU A 250 5.36 0.66 1.00
C LEU A 250 5.76 1.16 -0.39
N GLY A 251 5.96 0.25 -1.37
CA GLY A 251 6.34 0.64 -2.72
C GLY A 251 7.73 1.28 -2.85
N VAL A 252 8.60 1.09 -1.85
CA VAL A 252 9.99 1.57 -1.82
C VAL A 252 10.97 0.40 -1.94
N PRO A 253 12.24 0.62 -2.32
CA PRO A 253 13.24 -0.44 -2.35
C PRO A 253 13.39 -1.13 -0.99
N VAL A 254 13.48 -2.46 -1.00
CA VAL A 254 13.68 -3.29 0.20
C VAL A 254 15.02 -3.99 0.11
N LEU A 255 15.83 -3.86 1.15
CA LEU A 255 17.15 -4.48 1.26
C LEU A 255 17.17 -5.43 2.46
N CYS A 256 17.96 -6.50 2.36
CA CYS A 256 18.25 -7.41 3.46
C CYS A 256 19.63 -8.06 3.23
N HIS A 257 20.05 -8.97 4.11
CA HIS A 257 21.22 -9.79 3.83
C HIS A 257 20.97 -10.77 2.68
N ALA A 258 22.02 -11.22 1.99
CA ALA A 258 21.87 -12.17 0.88
C ALA A 258 21.18 -13.48 1.30
N ASP A 259 21.48 -13.97 2.50
CA ASP A 259 20.89 -15.20 3.05
C ASP A 259 19.42 -15.02 3.48
N GLU A 260 18.91 -13.79 3.55
CA GLU A 260 17.50 -13.49 3.89
C GLU A 260 16.62 -13.41 2.64
N VAL A 261 17.18 -13.36 1.43
CA VAL A 261 16.42 -13.09 0.20
C VAL A 261 15.34 -14.14 -0.03
N ALA A 262 15.67 -15.43 0.14
CA ALA A 262 14.72 -16.52 -0.06
C ALA A 262 13.54 -16.44 0.92
N ASP A 263 13.81 -16.07 2.17
CA ASP A 263 12.79 -16.01 3.22
C ASP A 263 11.92 -14.75 3.06
N ALA A 264 12.52 -13.61 2.72
CA ALA A 264 11.80 -12.37 2.44
C ALA A 264 10.87 -12.49 1.23
N GLU A 265 11.30 -13.17 0.17
CA GLU A 265 10.50 -13.45 -1.04
C GLU A 265 9.63 -14.71 -0.89
N GLY A 266 9.74 -15.42 0.23
CA GLY A 266 9.09 -16.70 0.49
C GLY A 266 8.35 -16.72 1.82
N ASP A 267 8.70 -17.68 2.67
CA ASP A 267 7.92 -18.11 3.81
C ASP A 267 8.23 -17.37 5.12
N ALA A 268 9.00 -16.28 5.10
CA ALA A 268 9.40 -15.56 6.31
C ALA A 268 10.17 -16.44 7.33
N GLY A 269 10.93 -17.43 6.86
CA GLY A 269 11.75 -18.29 7.73
C GLY A 269 10.97 -19.41 8.42
N GLU A 270 9.70 -19.61 8.06
CA GLU A 270 8.84 -20.63 8.66
C GLU A 270 9.44 -22.05 8.57
N HIS A 271 10.19 -22.35 7.52
CA HIS A 271 10.81 -23.66 7.31
C HIS A 271 11.80 -24.10 8.41
N TYR A 272 12.38 -23.19 9.20
CA TYR A 272 13.23 -23.53 10.35
C TYR A 272 12.54 -23.36 11.71
N PHE A 273 11.25 -22.98 11.74
CA PHE A 273 10.50 -22.90 12.99
C PHE A 273 10.18 -24.28 13.55
N ASP A 274 10.31 -24.44 14.87
CA ASP A 274 9.91 -25.63 15.61
C ASP A 274 8.86 -25.28 16.68
N ILE A 275 7.61 -25.19 16.22
CA ILE A 275 6.45 -24.89 17.08
C ILE A 275 6.21 -25.95 18.16
N HIS A 276 6.84 -27.13 18.09
CA HIS A 276 6.73 -28.14 19.13
C HIS A 276 7.52 -27.76 20.40
N LYS A 277 8.50 -26.87 20.30
CA LYS A 277 9.21 -26.29 21.46
C LYS A 277 8.37 -25.28 22.24
N LEU A 278 7.21 -24.89 21.74
CA LEU A 278 6.26 -24.04 22.45
C LEU A 278 5.43 -24.84 23.46
N ASN A 279 4.96 -24.15 24.51
CA ASN A 279 3.93 -24.67 25.41
C ASN A 279 2.59 -24.88 24.65
N PRO A 280 1.65 -25.67 25.19
CA PRO A 280 0.41 -26.02 24.48
C PRO A 280 -0.43 -24.81 24.03
N LEU A 281 -0.46 -23.74 24.82
CA LEU A 281 -1.20 -22.53 24.50
C LEU A 281 -0.51 -21.76 23.36
N GLY A 282 0.81 -21.59 23.44
CA GLY A 282 1.62 -20.95 22.41
C GLY A 282 1.51 -21.67 21.07
N ARG A 283 1.58 -23.02 21.08
CA ARG A 283 1.43 -23.84 19.87
C ARG A 283 0.06 -23.67 19.19
N ALA A 284 -1.00 -23.39 19.96
CA ALA A 284 -2.34 -23.18 19.41
C ALA A 284 -2.59 -21.76 18.88
N LEU A 285 -1.94 -20.75 19.47
CA LEU A 285 -2.22 -19.33 19.20
C LEU A 285 -1.17 -18.65 18.32
N LEU A 286 0.12 -18.87 18.56
CA LEU A 286 1.20 -18.13 17.90
C LEU A 286 1.23 -18.31 16.38
N PRO A 287 1.04 -19.51 15.80
CA PRO A 287 1.00 -19.67 14.34
C PRO A 287 -0.09 -18.81 13.67
N LYS A 288 -1.26 -18.66 14.33
CA LYS A 288 -2.34 -17.80 13.82
C LYS A 288 -1.99 -16.31 13.91
N LEU A 289 -1.24 -15.93 14.95
CA LEU A 289 -0.77 -14.56 15.09
C LEU A 289 0.28 -14.22 14.03
N LEU A 290 1.26 -15.09 13.79
CA LEU A 290 2.29 -14.90 12.76
C LEU A 290 1.66 -14.65 11.37
N VAL A 291 0.69 -15.48 10.98
CA VAL A 291 -0.08 -15.26 9.74
C VAL A 291 -0.81 -13.92 9.73
N SER A 292 -1.35 -13.46 10.87
CA SER A 292 -2.02 -12.15 10.93
C SER A 292 -1.04 -10.96 10.87
N TRP A 293 0.21 -11.19 11.25
CA TRP A 293 1.28 -10.19 11.27
C TRP A 293 1.97 -10.04 9.92
N ASP A 294 2.01 -11.11 9.13
CA ASP A 294 2.69 -11.08 7.84
C ASP A 294 1.94 -10.24 6.79
N GLY A 295 2.72 -9.50 6.02
CA GLY A 295 2.27 -8.76 4.82
C GLY A 295 2.34 -9.60 3.55
N GLY A 296 3.01 -10.75 3.63
CA GLY A 296 3.33 -11.63 2.52
C GLY A 296 4.74 -11.38 1.96
N PRO A 297 5.14 -12.17 0.94
CA PRO A 297 6.41 -12.01 0.24
C PRO A 297 6.69 -10.59 -0.23
N VAL A 298 7.95 -10.16 -0.12
CA VAL A 298 8.42 -8.87 -0.60
C VAL A 298 9.64 -9.04 -1.49
N LYS A 299 9.62 -8.43 -2.68
CA LYS A 299 10.73 -8.49 -3.62
C LYS A 299 11.93 -7.71 -3.09
N ILE A 300 13.10 -8.35 -3.05
CA ILE A 300 14.33 -7.71 -2.61
C ILE A 300 14.97 -6.94 -3.75
N SER A 301 15.27 -5.67 -3.49
CA SER A 301 15.83 -4.71 -4.45
C SER A 301 17.36 -4.68 -4.45
N GLY A 302 17.98 -5.14 -3.37
CA GLY A 302 19.42 -5.21 -3.20
C GLY A 302 19.79 -5.89 -1.89
N THR A 303 21.06 -6.29 -1.76
CA THR A 303 21.55 -6.97 -0.56
C THR A 303 22.60 -6.13 0.17
N LEU A 304 22.75 -6.38 1.47
CA LEU A 304 23.76 -5.79 2.34
C LEU A 304 24.62 -6.89 2.98
N ALA A 305 25.89 -6.59 3.21
CA ALA A 305 26.86 -7.48 3.85
C ALA A 305 27.52 -6.81 5.07
N GLU A 306 28.19 -7.61 5.89
CA GLU A 306 29.02 -7.12 7.00
C GLU A 306 29.95 -6.00 6.52
N GLY A 307 29.86 -4.86 7.17
CA GLY A 307 30.74 -3.73 6.96
C GLY A 307 30.29 -2.72 5.91
N ASP A 308 29.21 -2.99 5.17
CA ASP A 308 28.59 -2.00 4.30
C ASP A 308 28.11 -0.78 5.09
N GLU A 309 28.12 0.40 4.47
CA GLU A 309 27.61 1.63 5.06
C GLU A 309 26.23 1.99 4.52
N ILE A 310 25.32 2.35 5.42
CA ILE A 310 23.96 2.75 5.07
C ILE A 310 23.41 3.76 6.08
N ALA A 311 22.93 4.90 5.58
CA ALA A 311 22.34 5.98 6.40
C ALA A 311 23.21 6.42 7.62
N GLY A 312 24.55 6.38 7.48
CA GLY A 312 25.48 6.72 8.56
C GLY A 312 25.73 5.60 9.58
N PHE A 313 25.28 4.38 9.30
CA PHE A 313 25.52 3.17 10.08
C PHE A 313 26.36 2.18 9.28
N LYS A 314 27.12 1.35 10.00
CA LYS A 314 27.78 0.17 9.47
C LYS A 314 26.91 -1.06 9.70
N VAL A 315 26.75 -1.90 8.68
CA VAL A 315 26.02 -3.16 8.77
C VAL A 315 26.85 -4.19 9.56
N ILE A 316 26.21 -4.88 10.50
CA ILE A 316 26.80 -5.99 11.26
C ILE A 316 25.97 -7.26 11.06
N HIS A 317 26.58 -8.34 10.60
CA HIS A 317 25.97 -9.66 10.47
C HIS A 317 25.95 -10.37 11.82
N LEU A 318 24.76 -10.79 12.23
CA LEU A 318 24.44 -11.34 13.55
C LEU A 318 23.60 -12.63 13.39
N PRO A 319 24.09 -13.64 12.66
CA PRO A 319 23.30 -14.82 12.31
C PRO A 319 22.93 -15.67 13.53
N GLY A 320 21.94 -16.53 13.36
CA GLY A 320 21.55 -17.55 14.34
C GLY A 320 20.07 -17.50 14.68
N HIS A 321 19.50 -16.30 14.87
CA HIS A 321 18.04 -16.18 14.90
C HIS A 321 17.44 -16.48 13.54
N ALA A 322 17.98 -15.80 12.53
CA ALA A 322 17.77 -16.01 11.11
C ALA A 322 19.15 -16.14 10.42
N PRO A 323 19.24 -16.76 9.23
CA PRO A 323 20.52 -17.03 8.58
C PRO A 323 21.29 -15.75 8.22
N GLY A 324 20.59 -14.71 7.79
CA GLY A 324 21.17 -13.43 7.41
C GLY A 324 20.75 -12.28 8.31
N LEU A 325 20.49 -12.52 9.59
CA LEU A 325 20.14 -11.42 10.49
C LEU A 325 21.25 -10.36 10.51
N ILE A 326 20.88 -9.10 10.25
CA ILE A 326 21.78 -7.95 10.30
C ILE A 326 21.30 -6.90 11.31
N GLY A 327 22.25 -6.21 11.91
CA GLY A 327 22.05 -4.99 12.68
C GLY A 327 22.75 -3.79 12.03
N LEU A 328 22.46 -2.60 12.55
CA LEU A 328 23.07 -1.33 12.19
C LEU A 328 23.83 -0.76 13.39
N TRP A 329 25.13 -0.52 13.20
CA TRP A 329 26.04 0.02 14.21
C TRP A 329 26.51 1.43 13.86
N ARG A 330 26.41 2.36 14.81
CA ARG A 330 26.97 3.71 14.68
C ARG A 330 28.05 3.95 15.73
N GLU A 331 29.28 4.09 15.24
CA GLU A 331 30.48 4.23 16.07
C GLU A 331 30.46 5.51 16.93
N SER A 332 29.99 6.63 16.37
CA SER A 332 30.10 7.96 16.98
C SER A 332 29.44 8.07 18.35
N ASP A 333 28.36 7.33 18.58
CA ASP A 333 27.62 7.29 19.85
C ASP A 333 27.45 5.86 20.40
N ARG A 334 28.12 4.87 19.79
CA ARG A 334 28.03 3.44 20.12
C ARG A 334 26.58 2.94 20.19
N PHE A 335 25.78 3.35 19.21
CA PHE A 335 24.36 3.05 19.12
C PHE A 335 24.12 1.86 18.18
N ALA A 336 23.38 0.85 18.65
CA ALA A 336 23.08 -0.34 17.87
C ALA A 336 21.57 -0.55 17.70
N LEU A 337 21.12 -0.73 16.46
CA LEU A 337 19.82 -1.35 16.11
C LEU A 337 20.11 -2.79 15.69
N VAL A 338 19.48 -3.79 16.31
CA VAL A 338 19.96 -5.18 16.17
C VAL A 338 18.87 -6.19 15.86
N SER A 339 17.67 -5.73 15.50
CA SER A 339 16.53 -6.61 15.21
C SER A 339 16.42 -7.69 16.31
N ASP A 340 16.28 -8.95 15.94
CA ASP A 340 16.12 -10.06 16.88
C ASP A 340 17.44 -10.77 17.28
N CYS A 341 18.56 -10.05 17.28
CA CYS A 341 19.81 -10.60 17.83
C CYS A 341 19.66 -11.08 19.30
N PHE A 342 18.81 -10.41 20.08
CA PHE A 342 18.42 -10.83 21.43
C PHE A 342 16.97 -10.42 21.72
N TYR A 343 16.36 -11.07 22.70
CA TYR A 343 15.04 -10.68 23.23
C TYR A 343 15.12 -10.04 24.59
N THR A 344 14.31 -9.00 24.81
CA THR A 344 13.90 -8.49 26.13
C THR A 344 12.44 -8.84 26.45
N LEU A 345 11.86 -9.75 25.66
CA LEU A 345 10.48 -10.22 25.70
C LEU A 345 10.45 -11.75 25.69
N ASP A 346 9.46 -12.35 26.35
CA ASP A 346 9.17 -13.77 26.18
C ASP A 346 8.03 -13.85 25.16
N PRO A 347 8.28 -14.38 23.94
CA PRO A 347 7.28 -14.41 22.89
C PRO A 347 6.06 -15.28 23.23
N GLN A 348 6.17 -16.20 24.20
CA GLN A 348 5.04 -17.04 24.61
C GLN A 348 4.11 -16.37 25.62
N THR A 349 4.67 -15.56 26.52
CA THR A 349 3.92 -14.98 27.65
C THR A 349 3.68 -13.48 27.51
N GLY A 350 4.44 -12.81 26.64
CA GLY A 350 4.44 -11.35 26.52
C GLY A 350 5.18 -10.66 27.67
N PHE A 351 5.81 -11.41 28.60
CA PHE A 351 6.51 -10.81 29.73
C PHE A 351 7.84 -10.19 29.29
N LYS A 352 7.97 -8.89 29.58
CA LYS A 352 9.22 -8.14 29.42
C LYS A 352 10.22 -8.53 30.52
N GLY A 353 11.50 -8.56 30.19
CA GLY A 353 12.56 -8.96 31.12
C GLY A 353 13.96 -8.63 30.62
N HIS A 354 14.95 -9.29 31.22
CA HIS A 354 16.35 -9.16 30.85
C HIS A 354 16.61 -9.71 29.44
N ALA A 355 17.73 -9.25 28.84
CA ALA A 355 18.23 -9.80 27.59
C ALA A 355 18.40 -11.32 27.69
N ARG A 356 18.02 -12.04 26.64
CA ARG A 356 18.16 -13.48 26.48
C ARG A 356 18.34 -13.85 25.01
N VAL A 357 18.87 -15.04 24.77
CA VAL A 357 18.88 -15.65 23.43
C VAL A 357 17.45 -15.78 22.91
N PRO A 358 17.20 -15.60 21.59
CA PRO A 358 15.89 -15.77 21.03
C PRO A 358 15.29 -17.16 21.28
N HIS A 359 13.97 -17.23 21.35
CA HIS A 359 13.27 -18.47 21.71
C HIS A 359 13.52 -19.57 20.67
N ALA A 360 13.94 -20.76 21.12
CA ALA A 360 14.36 -21.87 20.26
C ALA A 360 13.30 -22.39 19.26
N ALA A 361 12.04 -21.99 19.41
CA ALA A 361 10.96 -22.29 18.46
C ALA A 361 11.00 -21.43 17.18
N PHE A 362 11.60 -20.24 17.26
CA PHE A 362 11.66 -19.24 16.18
C PHE A 362 13.11 -18.90 15.80
N ASN A 363 14.06 -19.70 16.27
CA ASN A 363 15.48 -19.41 16.18
C ASN A 363 16.17 -20.56 15.44
N MET A 364 16.83 -20.25 14.32
CA MET A 364 17.49 -21.23 13.46
C MET A 364 18.60 -22.03 14.18
N ASP A 365 19.51 -21.33 14.87
CA ASP A 365 20.65 -21.93 15.60
C ASP A 365 20.94 -21.13 16.88
N THR A 366 20.71 -21.75 18.03
CA THR A 366 20.84 -21.10 19.35
C THR A 366 22.28 -20.79 19.71
N GLU A 367 23.23 -21.64 19.30
CA GLU A 367 24.64 -21.39 19.61
C GLU A 367 25.19 -20.29 18.71
N MET A 368 24.82 -20.28 17.44
CA MET A 368 25.18 -19.18 16.54
C MET A 368 24.60 -17.84 17.03
N ALA A 369 23.33 -17.84 17.48
CA ALA A 369 22.72 -16.64 18.08
C ALA A 369 23.48 -16.17 19.33
N ARG A 370 23.93 -17.11 20.18
CA ARG A 370 24.78 -16.81 21.34
C ARG A 370 26.10 -16.15 20.93
N GLN A 371 26.75 -16.65 19.88
CA GLN A 371 27.98 -16.04 19.34
C GLN A 371 27.73 -14.64 18.77
N SER A 372 26.59 -14.41 18.12
CA SER A 372 26.18 -13.08 17.64
C SER A 372 25.95 -12.09 18.78
N ILE A 373 25.34 -12.52 19.88
CA ILE A 373 25.20 -11.70 21.10
C ILE A 373 26.58 -11.34 21.68
N LEU A 374 27.52 -12.28 21.75
CA LEU A 374 28.88 -12.03 22.23
C LEU A 374 29.65 -11.10 21.29
N LYS A 375 29.48 -11.26 19.97
CA LYS A 375 30.03 -10.34 18.96
C LYS A 375 29.53 -8.92 19.19
N LEU A 376 28.22 -8.74 19.42
CA LEU A 376 27.63 -7.44 19.74
C LEU A 376 28.17 -6.87 21.06
N ALA A 377 28.33 -7.71 22.10
CA ALA A 377 28.89 -7.28 23.38
C ALA A 377 30.33 -6.75 23.25
N ALA A 378 31.13 -7.34 22.37
CA ALA A 378 32.51 -6.92 22.10
C ALA A 378 32.62 -5.54 21.43
N LEU A 379 31.54 -5.03 20.82
CA LEU A 379 31.48 -3.66 20.29
C LEU A 379 31.26 -2.60 21.40
N GLU A 380 30.99 -3.04 22.63
CA GLU A 380 30.72 -2.17 23.79
C GLU A 380 29.65 -1.09 23.54
N PRO A 381 28.44 -1.48 23.05
CA PRO A 381 27.35 -0.56 22.78
C PRO A 381 26.99 0.27 24.02
N ALA A 382 26.80 1.58 23.83
CA ALA A 382 26.23 2.44 24.87
C ALA A 382 24.73 2.16 25.06
N THR A 383 24.03 1.87 23.95
CA THR A 383 22.65 1.37 23.95
C THR A 383 22.44 0.39 22.80
N ALA A 384 21.65 -0.65 23.03
CA ALA A 384 21.26 -1.62 22.00
C ALA A 384 19.74 -1.76 21.94
N TRP A 385 19.19 -1.62 20.75
CA TRP A 385 17.76 -1.56 20.48
C TRP A 385 17.37 -2.75 19.59
N ALA A 386 16.62 -3.68 20.17
CA ALA A 386 16.17 -4.91 19.52
C ALA A 386 14.82 -4.71 18.82
N GLY A 387 14.45 -5.66 17.98
CA GLY A 387 13.18 -5.72 17.27
C GLY A 387 11.95 -5.75 18.19
N HIS A 388 12.15 -6.04 19.48
CA HIS A 388 11.08 -6.05 20.47
C HIS A 388 11.34 -5.23 21.73
N THR A 389 10.31 -4.49 22.13
CA THR A 389 10.15 -3.87 23.45
C THR A 389 11.28 -2.91 23.87
N GLU A 390 11.80 -3.05 25.09
CA GLU A 390 12.72 -2.08 25.69
C GLU A 390 14.17 -2.31 25.25
N PRO A 391 14.96 -1.24 25.08
CA PRO A 391 16.37 -1.35 24.77
C PRO A 391 17.20 -1.75 25.99
N LEU A 392 18.43 -2.17 25.72
CA LEU A 392 19.47 -2.28 26.74
C LEU A 392 20.15 -0.92 26.93
N LYS A 393 20.25 -0.50 28.19
CA LYS A 393 20.94 0.71 28.65
C LYS A 393 21.77 0.39 29.90
N GLY A 394 22.73 1.24 30.23
CA GLY A 394 23.61 1.05 31.39
C GLY A 394 24.75 0.08 31.07
N ASP A 395 24.90 -1.00 31.84
CA ASP A 395 25.88 -2.06 31.56
C ASP A 395 25.37 -2.97 30.44
N VAL A 396 25.39 -2.46 29.20
CA VAL A 396 24.87 -3.20 28.04
C VAL A 396 25.74 -4.43 27.75
N ARG A 397 27.07 -4.27 27.84
CA ARG A 397 28.01 -5.38 27.64
C ARG A 397 27.76 -6.52 28.62
N GLY A 398 27.69 -6.23 29.92
CA GLY A 398 27.44 -7.27 30.94
C GLY A 398 26.06 -7.91 30.80
N GLN A 399 25.04 -7.14 30.40
CA GLN A 399 23.71 -7.69 30.10
C GLN A 399 23.74 -8.67 28.91
N LEU A 400 24.46 -8.34 27.82
CA LEU A 400 24.62 -9.21 26.66
C LEU A 400 25.46 -10.46 26.99
N GLU A 401 26.56 -10.32 27.72
CA GLU A 401 27.37 -11.45 28.19
C GLU A 401 26.55 -12.39 29.08
N THR A 402 25.68 -11.85 29.95
CA THR A 402 24.76 -12.63 30.78
C THR A 402 23.69 -13.35 29.94
N ALA A 403 23.11 -12.67 28.96
CA ALA A 403 22.15 -13.25 28.01
C ALA A 403 22.78 -14.41 27.24
N ALA A 404 24.02 -14.23 26.79
CA ALA A 404 24.80 -15.25 26.10
C ALA A 404 25.37 -16.33 27.03
N ALA A 405 25.17 -16.26 28.36
CA ALA A 405 25.54 -17.31 29.29
C ALA A 405 24.35 -18.15 29.76
N THR A 406 23.12 -17.64 29.58
CA THR A 406 21.90 -18.32 30.01
C THR A 406 21.44 -19.39 29.01
N THR A 407 20.90 -20.50 29.50
CA THR A 407 20.40 -21.65 28.72
C THR A 407 18.91 -21.60 28.52
#